data_AF-A0ABD2YJX6-F1
#
_entry.id   AF-A0ABD2YJX6-F1
#
_cell.length_a   1.000
_cell.length_b   1.000
_cell.length_c   1.000
_cell.angle_alpha   90.00
_cell.angle_beta   90.00
_cell.angle_gamma   90.00
#
_symmetry.space_group_name_H-M   'P 1'
#
loop_
_entity.id
_entity.type
_entity.pdbx_description
1 polymer ?
#
loop_
_entity_poly.entity_id
_entity_poly.type
_entity_poly.pdbx_seq_one_letter_code
_entity_poly.pdbx_strand_id
1 'polypeptide(L)'
;MSREISPQISISIDRKLSGLSNTTSNEQFIFKVHDGLRSHKKEAYEPKVLSIGPYHHGKPKLKKMEMHKLRYLQELLGRRGETNADRYIIALTEFEDRARKYYAEEEISGISKKDFVEMMFLDGCFVIEFLRKIFKPELRNGNDTIFQMEWLSSNIMTDLILFENQVPFFILDKLFEMTKLGNEQGNLIHFAHLLCDYLVHGTGNYPEISANDVIHLLDLVHKSLCSSFAETLTQINESDVNDLSDFIRSTTELRQCGIQFEVAPNSQLWLNITFENGKLKIPRLTISDSTESVFRNLIAYEQYILNSWSCISDYALFLDRLIDSPSDVAELRHRQIIWNWLGDDEAVSTMFNKLYNDIRMNNKFCYTTVFQEVNNFSRKRRNKWRANLMRKYFNTPWSIISFVAALVLLILTFVQTIFSILI
;
A
#
# COMPACT_ATOMS: atom_id res chain seq x y z
N MET A 1 19.96 22.21 -50.76
CA MET A 1 19.08 21.28 -50.03
C MET A 1 19.03 21.52 -48.52
N SER A 2 20.14 21.66 -47.77
CA SER A 2 20.04 21.86 -46.29
C SER A 2 19.51 23.24 -45.85
N ARG A 3 19.68 24.29 -46.67
CA ARG A 3 19.24 25.67 -46.34
C ARG A 3 17.73 25.94 -46.55
N GLU A 4 17.01 25.08 -47.27
CA GLU A 4 15.57 25.27 -47.56
C GLU A 4 14.64 24.48 -46.62
N ILE A 5 15.18 23.48 -45.91
CA ILE A 5 14.39 22.61 -45.00
C ILE A 5 14.21 23.29 -43.63
N SER A 6 15.20 24.07 -43.18
CA SER A 6 15.21 24.72 -41.86
C SER A 6 14.01 25.65 -41.58
N PRO A 7 13.55 26.50 -42.52
CA PRO A 7 12.42 27.40 -42.26
C PRO A 7 11.08 26.66 -42.16
N GLN A 8 10.89 25.60 -42.96
CA GLN A 8 9.67 24.79 -42.92
C GLN A 8 9.58 23.97 -41.62
N ILE A 9 10.72 23.47 -41.13
CA ILE A 9 10.80 22.81 -39.83
C ILE A 9 10.47 23.81 -38.72
N SER A 10 11.05 25.03 -38.77
CA SER A 10 10.76 26.07 -37.78
C SER A 10 9.27 26.42 -37.74
N ILE A 11 8.64 26.70 -38.89
CA ILE A 11 7.20 27.01 -38.95
C ILE A 11 6.35 25.84 -38.45
N SER A 12 6.74 24.60 -38.76
CA SER A 12 6.06 23.42 -38.23
C SER A 12 6.23 23.28 -36.72
N ILE A 13 7.37 23.65 -36.16
CA ILE A 13 7.63 23.63 -34.72
C ILE A 13 6.84 24.76 -34.06
N ASP A 14 6.88 25.98 -34.59
CA ASP A 14 6.13 27.13 -34.06
C ASP A 14 4.63 26.88 -34.05
N ARG A 15 4.08 26.19 -35.07
CA ARG A 15 2.68 25.75 -35.09
C ARG A 15 2.37 24.66 -34.06
N LYS A 16 3.33 23.77 -33.77
CA LYS A 16 3.18 22.77 -32.70
C LYS A 16 3.23 23.45 -31.33
N LEU A 17 4.14 24.40 -31.14
CA LEU A 17 4.31 25.16 -29.92
C LEU A 17 3.10 26.07 -29.65
N SER A 18 2.53 26.71 -30.67
CA SER A 18 1.31 27.53 -30.51
C SER A 18 0.05 26.71 -30.21
N GLY A 19 0.09 25.41 -30.51
CA GLY A 19 -0.95 24.44 -30.13
C GLY A 19 -0.77 23.84 -28.74
N LEU A 20 0.37 24.06 -28.07
CA LEU A 20 0.54 23.69 -26.67
C LEU A 20 -0.26 24.69 -25.83
N SER A 21 -1.38 24.26 -25.26
CA SER A 21 -2.06 25.02 -24.23
C SER A 21 -1.09 25.25 -23.06
N ASN A 22 -0.92 26.51 -22.63
CA ASN A 22 -0.13 26.90 -21.45
C ASN A 22 -0.77 26.44 -20.12
N THR A 23 -1.57 25.38 -20.15
CA THR A 23 -2.37 24.91 -19.02
C THR A 23 -1.81 23.57 -18.58
N THR A 24 -0.57 23.55 -18.09
CA THR A 24 -0.21 22.59 -17.04
C THR A 24 -1.07 22.94 -15.84
N SER A 25 -2.32 22.49 -15.86
CA SER A 25 -3.21 22.56 -14.71
C SER A 25 -2.57 21.69 -13.63
N ASN A 26 -2.16 22.31 -12.53
CA ASN A 26 -1.69 21.64 -11.32
C ASN A 26 -2.82 20.86 -10.60
N GLU A 27 -3.89 20.49 -11.30
CA GLU A 27 -5.10 19.89 -10.73
C GLU A 27 -5.35 18.44 -11.21
N GLN A 28 -4.38 17.82 -11.90
CA GLN A 28 -4.42 16.40 -12.25
C GLN A 28 -3.96 15.55 -11.07
N PHE A 29 -4.74 14.53 -10.72
CA PHE A 29 -4.45 13.66 -9.57
C PHE A 29 -4.72 12.19 -9.81
N ILE A 30 -5.46 11.83 -10.86
CA ILE A 30 -5.76 10.45 -11.24
C ILE A 30 -5.09 10.22 -12.59
N PHE A 31 -4.11 9.31 -12.62
CA PHE A 31 -3.26 9.09 -13.78
C PHE A 31 -3.32 7.65 -14.26
N LYS A 32 -3.04 7.43 -15.55
CA LYS A 32 -2.61 6.12 -16.01
C LYS A 32 -1.15 5.88 -15.61
N VAL A 33 -0.90 4.74 -14.98
CA VAL A 33 0.41 4.22 -14.61
C VAL A 33 1.29 4.06 -15.85
N HIS A 34 2.50 4.62 -15.78
CA HIS A 34 3.42 4.65 -16.91
C HIS A 34 3.95 3.26 -17.23
N ASP A 35 4.41 3.09 -18.47
CA ASP A 35 4.79 1.79 -19.01
C ASP A 35 5.91 1.10 -18.23
N GLY A 36 6.83 1.86 -17.63
CA GLY A 36 7.86 1.33 -16.72
C GLY A 36 7.28 0.45 -15.60
N LEU A 37 6.47 1.02 -14.71
CA LEU A 37 5.82 0.26 -13.62
C LEU A 37 4.87 -0.82 -14.17
N ARG A 38 4.10 -0.48 -15.20
CA ARG A 38 3.11 -1.38 -15.81
C ARG A 38 3.73 -2.62 -16.44
N SER A 39 4.94 -2.53 -16.99
CA SER A 39 5.60 -3.64 -17.68
C SER A 39 5.94 -4.82 -16.78
N HIS A 40 6.16 -4.58 -15.47
CA HIS A 40 6.48 -5.63 -14.51
C HIS A 40 5.27 -6.46 -14.09
N LYS A 41 4.08 -5.85 -14.05
CA LYS A 41 2.84 -6.50 -13.62
C LYS A 41 1.60 -5.75 -14.11
N LYS A 42 1.25 -5.94 -15.38
CA LYS A 42 0.12 -5.24 -16.00
C LYS A 42 -1.20 -5.51 -15.28
N GLU A 43 -1.42 -6.74 -14.83
CA GLU A 43 -2.65 -7.19 -14.19
C GLU A 43 -2.90 -6.51 -12.83
N ALA A 44 -1.86 -5.96 -12.19
CA ALA A 44 -2.00 -5.25 -10.92
C ALA A 44 -2.69 -3.89 -11.05
N TYR A 45 -2.74 -3.33 -12.26
CA TYR A 45 -3.31 -2.00 -12.52
C TYR A 45 -4.62 -2.06 -13.29
N GLU A 46 -5.07 -3.25 -13.70
CA GLU A 46 -6.32 -3.40 -14.45
C GLU A 46 -7.46 -3.90 -13.55
N PRO A 47 -8.65 -3.27 -13.60
CA PRO A 47 -9.80 -3.76 -12.88
C PRO A 47 -10.20 -5.15 -13.36
N LYS A 48 -10.59 -5.99 -12.40
CA LYS A 48 -11.01 -7.37 -12.61
C LYS A 48 -12.50 -7.46 -12.93
N VAL A 49 -13.34 -6.69 -12.25
CA VAL A 49 -14.80 -6.78 -12.32
C VAL A 49 -15.49 -5.42 -12.45
N LEU A 50 -14.92 -4.34 -11.90
CA LEU A 50 -15.57 -3.05 -11.75
C LEU A 50 -14.72 -1.92 -12.35
N SER A 51 -15.29 -1.21 -13.34
CA SER A 51 -14.77 0.08 -13.79
C SER A 51 -15.35 1.19 -12.93
N ILE A 52 -14.52 2.17 -12.54
CA ILE A 52 -14.92 3.43 -11.92
C ILE A 52 -14.13 4.55 -12.59
N GLY A 53 -14.85 5.58 -13.02
CA GLY A 53 -14.28 6.69 -13.75
C GLY A 53 -13.91 6.33 -15.19
N PRO A 54 -13.25 7.28 -15.90
CA PRO A 54 -13.19 7.28 -17.36
C PRO A 54 -12.19 6.30 -17.97
N TYR A 55 -11.06 5.99 -17.30
CA TYR A 55 -9.96 5.25 -17.93
C TYR A 55 -10.25 3.79 -18.28
N HIS A 56 -11.24 3.19 -17.64
CA HIS A 56 -11.65 1.80 -17.88
C HIS A 56 -13.10 1.67 -18.34
N HIS A 57 -13.79 2.80 -18.51
CA HIS A 57 -15.18 2.84 -18.89
C HIS A 57 -15.43 2.17 -20.25
N GLY A 58 -16.54 1.46 -20.37
CA GLY A 58 -16.95 0.80 -21.62
C GLY A 58 -16.14 -0.45 -22.00
N LYS A 59 -15.12 -0.86 -21.22
CA LYS A 59 -14.35 -2.09 -21.51
C LYS A 59 -15.28 -3.32 -21.51
N PRO A 60 -15.24 -4.17 -22.56
CA PRO A 60 -16.16 -5.31 -22.69
C PRO A 60 -16.19 -6.26 -21.48
N LYS A 61 -15.02 -6.50 -20.86
CA LYS A 61 -14.88 -7.39 -19.69
C LYS A 61 -15.60 -6.87 -18.44
N LEU A 62 -15.84 -5.56 -18.33
CA LEU A 62 -16.41 -4.88 -17.15
C LEU A 62 -17.90 -4.56 -17.31
N LYS A 63 -18.47 -4.70 -18.52
CA LYS A 63 -19.84 -4.31 -18.87
C LYS A 63 -20.92 -4.96 -17.99
N LYS A 64 -20.67 -6.17 -17.47
CA LYS A 64 -21.61 -6.87 -16.59
C LYS A 64 -21.90 -6.07 -15.31
N MET A 65 -20.93 -5.31 -14.82
CA MET A 65 -21.05 -4.56 -13.57
C MET A 65 -21.83 -3.26 -13.71
N GLU A 66 -21.95 -2.70 -14.91
CA GLU A 66 -22.81 -1.54 -15.18
C GLU A 66 -24.28 -1.80 -14.81
N MET A 67 -24.76 -3.04 -15.02
CA MET A 67 -26.12 -3.42 -14.60
C MET A 67 -26.28 -3.47 -13.08
N HIS A 68 -25.22 -3.83 -12.33
CA HIS A 68 -25.27 -3.82 -10.87
C HIS A 68 -25.20 -2.39 -10.31
N LYS A 69 -24.47 -1.47 -10.97
CA LYS A 69 -24.50 -0.04 -10.63
C LYS A 69 -25.91 0.52 -10.71
N LEU A 70 -26.65 0.20 -11.78
CA LEU A 70 -28.05 0.61 -11.93
C LEU A 70 -28.97 0.02 -10.85
N ARG A 71 -28.78 -1.25 -10.48
CA ARG A 71 -29.54 -1.87 -9.38
C ARG A 71 -29.26 -1.18 -8.05
N TYR A 72 -28.00 -0.88 -7.76
CA TYR A 72 -27.62 -0.19 -6.53
C TYR A 72 -28.17 1.25 -6.51
N LEU A 73 -28.16 1.95 -7.64
CA LEU A 73 -28.82 3.24 -7.77
C LEU A 73 -30.33 3.13 -7.50
N GLN A 74 -31.00 2.13 -8.09
CA GLN A 74 -32.44 1.92 -7.88
C GLN A 74 -32.76 1.69 -6.40
N GLU A 75 -31.97 0.88 -5.70
CA GLU A 75 -32.13 0.63 -4.27
C GLU A 75 -31.90 1.89 -3.43
N LEU A 76 -30.86 2.67 -3.77
CA LEU A 76 -30.52 3.92 -3.10
C LEU A 76 -31.63 4.97 -3.27
N LEU A 77 -32.14 5.18 -4.49
CA LEU A 77 -33.24 6.10 -4.76
C LEU A 77 -34.53 5.65 -4.07
N GLY A 78 -34.85 4.36 -4.17
CA GLY A 78 -36.01 3.75 -3.52
C GLY A 78 -35.99 3.94 -2.00
N ARG A 79 -34.83 3.77 -1.36
CA ARG A 79 -34.66 4.01 0.08
C ARG A 79 -34.92 5.46 0.49
N ARG A 80 -34.69 6.40 -0.42
CA ARG A 80 -34.97 7.83 -0.20
C ARG A 80 -36.39 8.24 -0.62
N GLY A 81 -37.17 7.33 -1.20
CA GLY A 81 -38.48 7.66 -1.75
C GLY A 81 -38.40 8.55 -3.01
N GLU A 82 -37.27 8.52 -3.71
CA GLU A 82 -37.02 9.34 -4.90
C GLU A 82 -37.34 8.55 -6.17
N THR A 83 -38.02 9.18 -7.12
CA THR A 83 -38.48 8.55 -8.36
C THR A 83 -37.57 8.81 -9.56
N ASN A 84 -36.65 9.78 -9.45
CA ASN A 84 -35.69 10.13 -10.49
C ASN A 84 -34.36 10.60 -9.88
N ALA A 85 -33.37 10.84 -10.74
CA ALA A 85 -32.03 11.24 -10.36
C ALA A 85 -31.74 12.74 -10.60
N ASP A 86 -32.74 13.54 -10.98
CA ASP A 86 -32.54 14.86 -11.59
C ASP A 86 -31.71 15.78 -10.69
N ARG A 87 -32.02 15.81 -9.39
CA ARG A 87 -31.31 16.65 -8.42
C ARG A 87 -29.81 16.32 -8.32
N TYR A 88 -29.44 15.06 -8.48
CA TYR A 88 -28.04 14.63 -8.41
C TYR A 88 -27.31 15.00 -9.70
N ILE A 89 -27.95 14.77 -10.85
CA ILE A 89 -27.40 15.14 -12.16
C ILE A 89 -27.18 16.65 -12.24
N ILE A 90 -28.15 17.45 -11.78
CA ILE A 90 -28.02 18.92 -11.73
C ILE A 90 -26.81 19.31 -10.87
N ALA A 91 -26.71 18.77 -9.66
CA ALA A 91 -25.60 19.06 -8.76
C ALA A 91 -24.22 18.67 -9.34
N LEU A 92 -24.11 17.51 -10.00
CA LEU A 92 -22.86 17.07 -10.59
C LEU A 92 -22.49 17.81 -11.88
N THR A 93 -23.48 18.34 -12.60
CA THR A 93 -23.24 19.16 -13.79
C THR A 93 -22.46 20.43 -13.45
N GLU A 94 -22.67 21.00 -12.26
CA GLU A 94 -21.91 22.16 -11.74
C GLU A 94 -20.45 21.83 -11.43
N PHE A 95 -20.15 20.56 -11.13
CA PHE A 95 -18.81 20.11 -10.77
C PHE A 95 -18.03 19.46 -11.91
N GLU A 96 -18.65 19.31 -13.07
CA GLU A 96 -18.11 18.53 -14.17
C GLU A 96 -16.74 19.05 -14.65
N ASP A 97 -16.60 20.36 -14.87
CA ASP A 97 -15.33 20.96 -15.29
C ASP A 97 -14.22 20.71 -14.25
N ARG A 98 -14.53 20.82 -12.96
CA ARG A 98 -13.58 20.55 -11.87
C ARG A 98 -13.19 19.08 -11.80
N ALA A 99 -14.17 18.18 -11.89
CA ALA A 99 -13.93 16.74 -11.85
C ALA A 99 -13.11 16.26 -13.05
N ARG A 100 -13.34 16.84 -14.23
CA ARG A 100 -12.62 16.50 -15.46
C ARG A 100 -11.12 16.78 -15.36
N LYS A 101 -10.74 17.88 -14.69
CA LYS A 101 -9.33 18.25 -14.49
C LYS A 101 -8.51 17.28 -13.64
N TYR A 102 -9.16 16.41 -12.86
CA TYR A 102 -8.45 15.38 -12.10
C TYR A 102 -7.77 14.34 -12.99
N TYR A 103 -8.16 14.28 -14.28
CA TYR A 103 -7.65 13.35 -15.27
C TYR A 103 -6.86 14.08 -16.35
N ALA A 104 -5.96 13.37 -17.01
CA ALA A 104 -5.31 13.82 -18.24
C ALA A 104 -6.34 14.14 -19.34
N GLU A 105 -6.36 15.39 -19.83
CA GLU A 105 -7.37 15.90 -20.76
C GLU A 105 -7.37 15.11 -22.08
N GLU A 106 -6.19 14.80 -22.60
CA GLU A 106 -6.00 14.08 -23.85
C GLU A 106 -6.66 12.68 -23.84
N GLU A 107 -6.71 12.03 -22.66
CA GLU A 107 -7.26 10.69 -22.48
C GLU A 107 -8.79 10.66 -22.40
N ILE A 108 -9.43 11.79 -22.05
CA ILE A 108 -10.87 11.85 -21.79
C ILE A 108 -11.61 12.90 -22.62
N SER A 109 -10.90 13.60 -23.50
CA SER A 109 -11.44 14.60 -24.43
C SER A 109 -12.58 14.08 -25.32
N GLY A 110 -12.59 12.76 -25.62
CA GLY A 110 -13.64 12.11 -26.40
C GLY A 110 -14.95 11.87 -25.64
N ILE A 111 -15.00 12.09 -24.32
CA ILE A 111 -16.19 11.83 -23.49
C ILE A 111 -17.02 13.10 -23.39
N SER A 112 -18.27 13.05 -23.86
CA SER A 112 -19.18 14.19 -23.79
C SER A 112 -19.45 14.60 -22.34
N LYS A 113 -19.83 15.87 -22.12
CA LYS A 113 -20.21 16.38 -20.79
C LYS A 113 -21.32 15.52 -20.16
N LYS A 114 -22.33 15.16 -20.96
CA LYS A 114 -23.45 14.32 -20.51
C LYS A 114 -22.95 12.95 -20.04
N ASP A 115 -22.20 12.25 -20.88
CA ASP A 115 -21.74 10.88 -20.57
C ASP A 115 -20.78 10.88 -19.38
N PHE A 116 -19.96 11.92 -19.23
CA PHE A 116 -19.08 12.08 -18.09
C PHE A 116 -19.86 12.28 -16.77
N VAL A 117 -20.86 13.16 -16.75
CA VAL A 117 -21.71 13.36 -15.56
C VAL A 117 -22.47 12.09 -15.21
N GLU A 118 -23.05 11.41 -16.20
CA GLU A 118 -23.76 10.14 -16.00
C GLU A 118 -22.84 9.07 -15.39
N MET A 119 -21.61 8.97 -15.89
CA MET A 119 -20.59 8.07 -15.37
C MET A 119 -20.21 8.40 -13.93
N MET A 120 -19.87 9.66 -13.63
CA MET A 120 -19.53 10.10 -12.27
C MET A 120 -20.68 9.82 -11.28
N PHE A 121 -21.91 10.03 -11.73
CA PHE A 121 -23.11 9.78 -10.93
C PHE A 121 -23.28 8.29 -10.61
N LEU A 122 -23.30 7.43 -11.63
CA LEU A 122 -23.51 5.99 -11.45
C LEU A 122 -22.39 5.35 -10.65
N ASP A 123 -21.14 5.69 -10.98
CA ASP A 123 -19.96 5.14 -10.32
C ASP A 123 -19.90 5.62 -8.86
N GLY A 124 -20.15 6.90 -8.62
CA GLY A 124 -20.16 7.47 -7.28
C GLY A 124 -21.26 6.87 -6.40
N CYS A 125 -22.49 6.76 -6.92
CA CYS A 125 -23.59 6.11 -6.20
C CYS A 125 -23.30 4.63 -5.90
N PHE A 126 -22.71 3.89 -6.85
CA PHE A 126 -22.34 2.50 -6.62
C PHE A 126 -21.30 2.37 -5.49
N VAL A 127 -20.22 3.18 -5.52
CA VAL A 127 -19.19 3.19 -4.49
C VAL A 127 -19.79 3.45 -3.10
N ILE A 128 -20.60 4.50 -2.98
CA ILE A 128 -21.23 4.90 -1.72
C ILE A 128 -22.14 3.78 -1.20
N GLU A 129 -22.98 3.23 -2.06
CA GLU A 129 -23.95 2.22 -1.68
C GLU A 129 -23.27 0.88 -1.33
N PHE A 130 -22.20 0.52 -2.04
CA PHE A 130 -21.39 -0.63 -1.72
C PHE A 130 -20.71 -0.48 -0.35
N LEU A 131 -20.06 0.65 -0.06
CA LEU A 131 -19.46 0.94 1.24
C LEU A 131 -20.51 0.93 2.37
N ARG A 132 -21.69 1.52 2.13
CA ARG A 132 -22.83 1.45 3.06
C ARG A 132 -23.22 0.02 3.37
N LYS A 133 -23.38 -0.85 2.36
CA LYS A 133 -23.74 -2.25 2.55
C LYS A 133 -22.64 -3.06 3.25
N ILE A 134 -21.36 -2.71 3.09
CA ILE A 134 -20.29 -3.33 3.89
C ILE A 134 -20.46 -2.94 5.36
N PHE A 135 -20.58 -1.64 5.65
CA PHE A 135 -20.68 -1.11 7.01
C PHE A 135 -21.99 -1.53 7.71
N LYS A 136 -23.10 -1.61 6.97
CA LYS A 136 -24.45 -1.91 7.43
C LYS A 136 -25.00 -3.14 6.72
N PRO A 137 -24.71 -4.35 7.20
CA PRO A 137 -25.20 -5.59 6.60
C PRO A 137 -26.73 -5.65 6.45
N GLU A 138 -27.48 -4.91 7.27
CA GLU A 138 -28.94 -4.79 7.19
C GLU A 138 -29.45 -4.12 5.90
N LEU A 139 -28.59 -3.41 5.17
CA LEU A 139 -28.92 -2.84 3.85
C LEU A 139 -28.78 -3.87 2.71
N ARG A 140 -28.27 -5.07 2.99
CA ARG A 140 -28.14 -6.15 2.01
C ARG A 140 -29.50 -6.83 1.87
N ASN A 141 -30.05 -6.80 0.66
CA ASN A 141 -31.20 -7.64 0.33
C ASN A 141 -30.73 -9.11 0.28
N GLY A 142 -31.59 -10.05 0.65
CA GLY A 142 -31.30 -11.50 0.53
C GLY A 142 -30.93 -11.95 -0.88
N ASN A 143 -31.29 -11.16 -1.91
CA ASN A 143 -30.95 -11.39 -3.33
C ASN A 143 -29.75 -10.58 -3.85
N ASP A 144 -28.96 -9.95 -2.97
CA ASP A 144 -27.80 -9.17 -3.37
C ASP A 144 -26.64 -10.08 -3.82
N THR A 145 -26.55 -10.30 -5.13
CA THR A 145 -25.57 -11.23 -5.73
C THR A 145 -24.12 -10.85 -5.44
N ILE A 146 -23.81 -9.57 -5.18
CA ILE A 146 -22.44 -9.13 -4.87
C ILE A 146 -22.01 -9.68 -3.51
N PHE A 147 -22.90 -9.66 -2.53
CA PHE A 147 -22.61 -10.18 -1.18
C PHE A 147 -22.93 -11.67 -1.01
N GLN A 148 -23.69 -12.28 -1.93
CA GLN A 148 -23.82 -13.74 -2.02
C GLN A 148 -22.55 -14.40 -2.58
N MET A 149 -21.75 -13.68 -3.36
CA MET A 149 -20.54 -14.16 -4.00
C MET A 149 -19.32 -13.48 -3.39
N GLU A 150 -18.71 -14.08 -2.37
CA GLU A 150 -17.58 -13.49 -1.63
C GLU A 150 -16.46 -13.02 -2.58
N TRP A 151 -16.07 -13.85 -3.55
CA TRP A 151 -15.06 -13.52 -4.56
C TRP A 151 -15.37 -12.24 -5.36
N LEU A 152 -16.65 -11.91 -5.57
CA LEU A 152 -17.05 -10.71 -6.31
C LEU A 152 -16.87 -9.47 -5.43
N SER A 153 -17.32 -9.53 -4.18
CA SER A 153 -17.10 -8.44 -3.21
C SER A 153 -15.60 -8.19 -2.96
N SER A 154 -14.78 -9.24 -2.86
CA SER A 154 -13.32 -9.14 -2.72
C SER A 154 -12.65 -8.46 -3.93
N ASN A 155 -13.07 -8.80 -5.15
CA ASN A 155 -12.55 -8.15 -6.35
C ASN A 155 -13.02 -6.71 -6.48
N ILE A 156 -14.26 -6.38 -6.05
CA ILE A 156 -14.72 -4.99 -5.99
C ILE A 156 -13.84 -4.18 -5.03
N MET A 157 -13.59 -4.68 -3.81
CA MET A 157 -12.72 -4.01 -2.83
C MET A 157 -11.32 -3.73 -3.40
N THR A 158 -10.78 -4.67 -4.17
CA THR A 158 -9.49 -4.51 -4.85
C THR A 158 -9.57 -3.49 -5.99
N ASP A 159 -10.63 -3.54 -6.80
CA ASP A 159 -10.81 -2.61 -7.92
C ASP A 159 -11.04 -1.15 -7.45
N LEU A 160 -11.63 -0.95 -6.26
CA LEU A 160 -11.87 0.37 -5.64
C LEU A 160 -10.59 1.14 -5.29
N ILE A 161 -9.47 0.46 -5.14
CA ILE A 161 -8.18 1.08 -4.77
C ILE A 161 -7.16 1.05 -5.90
N LEU A 162 -7.56 0.68 -7.12
CA LEU A 162 -6.66 0.77 -8.27
C LEU A 162 -6.47 2.24 -8.66
N PHE A 163 -5.23 2.67 -8.84
CA PHE A 163 -4.88 4.08 -9.04
C PHE A 163 -5.55 4.67 -10.30
N GLU A 164 -5.67 3.89 -11.36
CA GLU A 164 -6.32 4.31 -12.62
C GLU A 164 -7.85 4.21 -12.59
N ASN A 165 -8.44 3.66 -11.52
CA ASN A 165 -9.86 3.30 -11.43
C ASN A 165 -10.55 4.11 -10.32
N GLN A 166 -10.36 5.43 -10.35
CA GLN A 166 -10.79 6.33 -9.28
C GLN A 166 -11.81 7.36 -9.78
N VAL A 167 -12.62 7.84 -8.84
CA VAL A 167 -13.47 9.05 -8.95
C VAL A 167 -12.96 10.06 -7.93
N PRO A 168 -12.96 11.38 -8.24
CA PRO A 168 -12.57 12.41 -7.27
C PRO A 168 -13.38 12.30 -5.98
N PHE A 169 -12.71 12.31 -4.82
CA PHE A 169 -13.36 12.09 -3.54
C PHE A 169 -14.44 13.13 -3.25
N PHE A 170 -14.25 14.38 -3.67
CA PHE A 170 -15.24 15.43 -3.47
C PHE A 170 -16.58 15.15 -4.19
N ILE A 171 -16.57 14.38 -5.29
CA ILE A 171 -17.79 13.92 -5.96
C ILE A 171 -18.50 12.87 -5.10
N LEU A 172 -17.74 11.93 -4.55
CA LEU A 172 -18.25 10.91 -3.63
C LEU A 172 -18.82 11.55 -2.37
N ASP A 173 -18.10 12.50 -1.77
CA ASP A 173 -18.54 13.21 -0.55
C ASP A 173 -19.82 14.01 -0.80
N LYS A 174 -19.89 14.75 -1.92
CA LYS A 174 -21.10 15.48 -2.31
C LYS A 174 -22.29 14.54 -2.49
N LEU A 175 -22.12 13.43 -3.21
CA LEU A 175 -23.18 12.44 -3.40
C LEU A 175 -23.54 11.75 -2.07
N PHE A 176 -22.57 11.48 -1.21
CA PHE A 176 -22.80 10.86 0.09
C PHE A 176 -23.73 11.73 0.93
N GLU A 177 -23.41 13.02 1.07
CA GLU A 177 -24.23 13.98 1.81
C GLU A 177 -25.62 14.15 1.19
N MET A 178 -25.73 14.20 -0.14
CA MET A 178 -27.02 14.27 -0.82
C MET A 178 -27.86 13.00 -0.63
N THR A 179 -27.23 11.84 -0.44
CA THR A 179 -27.91 10.55 -0.29
C THR A 179 -28.09 10.11 1.16
N LYS A 180 -27.48 10.82 2.12
CA LYS A 180 -27.53 10.53 3.56
C LYS A 180 -28.95 10.56 4.12
N LEU A 181 -29.33 9.52 4.84
CA LEU A 181 -30.62 9.48 5.56
C LEU A 181 -30.51 10.29 6.86
N GLY A 182 -31.61 10.90 7.31
CA GLY A 182 -31.59 11.80 8.48
C GLY A 182 -31.11 11.16 9.79
N ASN A 183 -31.14 9.82 9.90
CA ASN A 183 -30.66 9.06 11.04
C ASN A 183 -29.33 8.33 10.79
N GLU A 184 -28.69 8.53 9.62
CA GLU A 184 -27.45 7.86 9.27
C GLU A 184 -26.26 8.43 10.06
N GLN A 185 -25.74 7.63 10.98
CA GLN A 185 -24.48 7.88 11.67
C GLN A 185 -23.28 7.55 10.78
N GLY A 186 -22.19 8.30 10.95
CA GLY A 186 -20.96 8.17 10.17
C GLY A 186 -20.85 9.16 9.02
N ASN A 187 -19.68 9.16 8.38
CA ASN A 187 -19.37 9.89 7.16
C ASN A 187 -18.71 8.93 6.14
N LEU A 188 -18.50 9.41 4.92
CA LEU A 188 -17.91 8.60 3.86
C LEU A 188 -16.53 8.06 4.23
N ILE A 189 -15.69 8.87 4.88
CA ILE A 189 -14.34 8.46 5.32
C ILE A 189 -14.42 7.27 6.27
N HIS A 190 -15.33 7.32 7.25
CA HIS A 190 -15.52 6.24 8.20
C HIS A 190 -15.91 4.93 7.51
N PHE A 191 -16.76 4.97 6.49
CA PHE A 191 -17.12 3.75 5.73
C PHE A 191 -15.98 3.30 4.82
N ALA A 192 -15.22 4.24 4.26
CA ALA A 192 -14.08 3.93 3.40
C ALA A 192 -12.88 3.35 4.17
N HIS A 193 -12.73 3.61 5.48
CA HIS A 193 -11.73 2.96 6.32
C HIS A 193 -11.87 1.43 6.38
N LEU A 194 -13.04 0.88 6.07
CA LEU A 194 -13.21 -0.57 5.89
C LEU A 194 -12.36 -1.14 4.76
N LEU A 195 -11.99 -0.32 3.76
CA LEU A 195 -11.04 -0.71 2.72
C LEU A 195 -9.67 -0.98 3.35
N CYS A 196 -9.22 -0.12 4.27
CA CYS A 196 -7.97 -0.31 4.98
C CYS A 196 -8.01 -1.59 5.85
N ASP A 197 -9.09 -1.80 6.60
CA ASP A 197 -9.25 -3.00 7.43
C ASP A 197 -9.22 -4.28 6.57
N TYR A 198 -9.85 -4.25 5.39
CA TYR A 198 -9.88 -5.37 4.47
C TYR A 198 -8.53 -5.65 3.81
N LEU A 199 -7.84 -4.60 3.33
CA LEU A 199 -6.67 -4.74 2.47
C LEU A 199 -5.37 -5.03 3.23
N VAL A 200 -5.24 -4.50 4.46
CA VAL A 200 -4.03 -4.65 5.28
C VAL A 200 -4.29 -5.30 6.64
N HIS A 201 -5.50 -5.80 6.90
CA HIS A 201 -5.92 -6.29 8.23
C HIS A 201 -5.67 -5.24 9.32
N GLY A 202 -6.07 -4.00 9.02
CA GLY A 202 -5.94 -2.86 9.90
C GLY A 202 -6.62 -3.06 11.26
N THR A 203 -6.23 -2.24 12.22
CA THR A 203 -6.68 -2.37 13.61
C THR A 203 -7.87 -1.46 13.95
N GLY A 204 -8.52 -0.85 12.97
CA GLY A 204 -9.68 0.04 13.15
C GLY A 204 -9.40 1.42 13.76
N ASN A 205 -8.15 1.75 14.08
CA ASN A 205 -7.75 3.04 14.65
C ASN A 205 -7.07 3.92 13.59
N TYR A 206 -7.88 4.67 12.85
CA TYR A 206 -7.40 5.56 11.80
C TYR A 206 -7.41 7.02 12.26
N PRO A 207 -6.51 7.86 11.73
CA PRO A 207 -6.48 9.29 12.04
C PRO A 207 -7.80 9.95 11.62
N GLU A 208 -8.10 11.08 12.26
CA GLU A 208 -9.15 11.97 11.79
C GLU A 208 -8.66 12.68 10.51
N ILE A 209 -9.27 12.34 9.38
CA ILE A 209 -8.97 12.91 8.06
C ILE A 209 -10.19 13.73 7.63
N SER A 210 -9.96 14.94 7.13
CA SER A 210 -11.01 15.77 6.55
C SER A 210 -11.28 15.36 5.10
N ALA A 211 -12.56 15.30 4.70
CA ALA A 211 -12.96 15.00 3.33
C ALA A 211 -12.37 15.99 2.30
N ASN A 212 -12.14 17.23 2.71
CA ASN A 212 -11.54 18.25 1.84
C ASN A 212 -10.06 17.99 1.52
N ASP A 213 -9.39 17.21 2.35
CA ASP A 213 -7.98 16.88 2.16
C ASP A 213 -7.82 15.63 1.29
N VAL A 214 -8.88 14.86 1.04
CA VAL A 214 -8.80 13.59 0.30
C VAL A 214 -8.99 13.83 -1.19
N ILE A 215 -8.07 13.29 -2.00
CA ILE A 215 -8.12 13.39 -3.46
C ILE A 215 -9.07 12.34 -4.07
N HIS A 216 -8.88 11.07 -3.70
CA HIS A 216 -9.67 9.91 -4.15
C HIS A 216 -9.55 8.76 -3.11
N LEU A 217 -10.22 7.62 -3.30
CA LEU A 217 -10.22 6.54 -2.31
C LEU A 217 -8.83 5.96 -2.04
N LEU A 218 -8.01 5.75 -3.07
CA LEU A 218 -6.63 5.28 -2.87
C LEU A 218 -5.77 6.27 -2.06
N ASP A 219 -5.96 7.58 -2.21
CA ASP A 219 -5.29 8.61 -1.39
C ASP A 219 -5.72 8.52 0.06
N LEU A 220 -7.02 8.32 0.33
CA LEU A 220 -7.49 8.08 1.69
C LEU A 220 -6.81 6.86 2.30
N VAL A 221 -6.77 5.73 1.58
CA VAL A 221 -6.09 4.52 2.05
C VAL A 221 -4.62 4.81 2.33
N HIS A 222 -3.92 5.49 1.41
CA HIS A 222 -2.52 5.90 1.60
C HIS A 222 -2.33 6.73 2.88
N LYS A 223 -3.12 7.79 3.08
CA LYS A 223 -3.06 8.66 4.26
C LYS A 223 -3.34 7.90 5.55
N SER A 224 -4.38 7.07 5.56
CA SER A 224 -4.74 6.26 6.72
C SER A 224 -3.60 5.31 7.10
N LEU A 225 -2.94 4.69 6.12
CA LEU A 225 -1.79 3.79 6.34
C LEU A 225 -0.52 4.53 6.79
N CYS A 226 -0.24 5.68 6.17
CA CYS A 226 0.96 6.48 6.44
C CYS A 226 0.88 7.29 7.73
N SER A 227 -0.30 7.48 8.31
CA SER A 227 -0.46 8.19 9.60
C SER A 227 0.30 7.53 10.74
N SER A 228 0.37 6.20 10.76
CA SER A 228 1.20 5.43 11.69
C SER A 228 2.69 5.74 11.58
N PHE A 229 3.10 6.30 10.44
CA PHE A 229 4.47 6.64 10.12
C PHE A 229 4.83 8.08 10.53
N ALA A 230 3.84 8.95 10.74
CA ALA A 230 4.07 10.32 11.20
C ALA A 230 4.77 10.35 12.57
N GLU A 231 4.42 9.44 13.48
CA GLU A 231 5.12 9.27 14.75
C GLU A 231 6.60 8.88 14.54
N THR A 232 6.88 7.96 13.61
CA THR A 232 8.25 7.56 13.25
C THR A 232 9.05 8.72 12.63
N LEU A 233 8.42 9.52 11.77
CA LEU A 233 9.05 10.68 11.12
C LEU A 233 9.41 11.81 12.10
N THR A 234 8.64 12.02 13.17
CA THR A 234 8.97 13.05 14.18
C THR A 234 10.30 12.79 14.91
N GLN A 235 10.83 11.57 14.83
CA GLN A 235 12.09 11.17 15.46
C GLN A 235 13.30 11.30 14.52
N ILE A 236 13.09 11.55 13.21
CA ILE A 236 14.15 11.64 12.22
C ILE A 236 14.61 13.09 12.11
N ASN A 237 15.86 13.38 12.49
CA ASN A 237 16.45 14.69 12.21
C ASN A 237 16.78 14.81 10.72
N GLU A 238 16.51 15.97 10.11
CA GLU A 238 16.86 16.21 8.70
C GLU A 238 18.36 16.07 8.41
N SER A 239 19.22 16.16 9.45
CA SER A 239 20.67 15.95 9.36
C SER A 239 21.09 14.49 9.17
N ASP A 240 20.22 13.53 9.49
CA ASP A 240 20.55 12.09 9.47
C ASP A 240 20.29 11.43 8.09
N VAL A 241 19.81 12.22 7.11
CA VAL A 241 19.28 11.76 5.82
C VAL A 241 20.37 11.52 4.75
N ASN A 242 21.64 11.75 5.07
CA ASN A 242 22.73 11.67 4.09
C ASN A 242 23.61 10.41 4.26
N ASP A 243 23.08 9.22 3.99
CA ASP A 243 23.82 8.17 3.27
C ASP A 243 22.94 6.93 3.02
N LEU A 244 22.53 6.71 1.77
CA LEU A 244 21.92 5.45 1.30
C LEU A 244 22.98 4.39 0.93
N SER A 245 24.24 4.59 1.33
CA SER A 245 25.38 3.79 0.83
C SER A 245 25.44 2.35 1.35
N ASP A 246 24.69 2.00 2.41
CA ASP A 246 24.72 0.67 3.01
C ASP A 246 23.30 0.10 3.26
N PHE A 247 22.75 -0.63 2.29
CA PHE A 247 21.55 -1.45 2.50
C PHE A 247 21.77 -2.52 3.58
N ILE A 248 20.70 -2.92 4.27
CA ILE A 248 20.75 -4.10 5.15
C ILE A 248 20.88 -5.39 4.35
N ARG A 249 21.30 -6.45 5.03
CA ARG A 249 21.36 -7.83 4.49
C ARG A 249 20.02 -8.54 4.60
N SER A 250 19.88 -9.69 3.94
CA SER A 250 18.66 -10.50 4.03
C SER A 250 18.45 -11.09 5.43
N THR A 251 17.23 -11.55 5.70
CA THR A 251 16.83 -12.13 7.00
C THR A 251 17.80 -13.21 7.48
N THR A 252 18.15 -14.15 6.61
CA THR A 252 19.02 -15.28 6.95
C THR A 252 20.44 -14.81 7.28
N GLU A 253 20.96 -13.82 6.56
CA GLU A 253 22.28 -13.24 6.82
C GLU A 253 22.31 -12.41 8.11
N LEU A 254 21.26 -11.62 8.38
CA LEU A 254 21.14 -10.85 9.62
C LEU A 254 21.03 -11.77 10.84
N ARG A 255 20.30 -12.88 10.71
CA ARG A 255 20.26 -13.93 11.74
C ARG A 255 21.65 -14.51 12.02
N GLN A 256 22.50 -14.67 11.01
CA GLN A 256 23.89 -15.10 11.19
C GLN A 256 24.75 -14.08 11.94
N CYS A 257 24.38 -12.80 11.88
CA CYS A 257 25.01 -11.72 12.63
C CYS A 257 24.51 -11.61 14.08
N GLY A 258 23.56 -12.47 14.48
CA GLY A 258 22.98 -12.50 15.83
C GLY A 258 21.79 -11.59 16.02
N ILE A 259 21.22 -11.06 14.93
CA ILE A 259 19.95 -10.34 14.98
C ILE A 259 18.81 -11.32 15.19
N GLN A 260 17.89 -10.95 16.08
CA GLN A 260 16.66 -11.67 16.35
C GLN A 260 15.49 -10.92 15.71
N PHE A 261 14.53 -11.66 15.21
CA PHE A 261 13.32 -11.11 14.58
C PHE A 261 12.14 -11.35 15.52
N GLU A 262 11.39 -10.29 15.82
CA GLU A 262 10.23 -10.34 16.71
C GLU A 262 9.04 -9.60 16.08
N VAL A 263 7.83 -10.05 16.40
CA VAL A 263 6.61 -9.33 16.02
C VAL A 263 6.52 -8.07 16.88
N ALA A 264 6.28 -6.91 16.24
CA ALA A 264 6.05 -5.67 16.96
C ALA A 264 4.78 -5.78 17.83
N PRO A 265 4.82 -5.36 19.11
CA PRO A 265 3.70 -5.54 20.05
C PRO A 265 2.46 -4.72 19.68
N ASN A 266 2.63 -3.59 18.99
CA ASN A 266 1.55 -2.71 18.55
C ASN A 266 1.31 -2.90 17.04
N SER A 267 0.46 -3.86 16.67
CA SER A 267 0.09 -4.11 15.27
C SER A 267 -0.67 -2.95 14.60
N GLN A 268 -1.01 -1.90 15.35
CA GLN A 268 -1.72 -0.71 14.84
C GLN A 268 -0.83 0.17 13.96
N LEU A 269 0.49 0.05 14.09
CA LEU A 269 1.46 0.83 13.32
C LEU A 269 2.11 -0.04 12.24
N TRP A 270 1.39 -0.28 11.15
CA TRP A 270 1.77 -1.31 10.17
C TRP A 270 3.12 -1.06 9.48
N LEU A 271 3.57 0.20 9.41
CA LEU A 271 4.88 0.60 8.88
C LEU A 271 5.97 0.72 9.96
N ASN A 272 5.65 0.63 11.25
CA ASN A 272 6.62 0.96 12.28
C ASN A 272 7.58 -0.20 12.58
N ILE A 273 8.79 -0.10 12.03
CA ILE A 273 9.87 -1.06 12.25
C ILE A 273 10.88 -0.43 13.21
N THR A 274 11.22 -1.15 14.28
CA THR A 274 12.20 -0.68 15.27
C THR A 274 13.31 -1.70 15.50
N PHE A 275 14.48 -1.21 15.90
CA PHE A 275 15.61 -2.06 16.24
C PHE A 275 16.15 -1.72 17.63
N GLU A 276 16.12 -2.70 18.54
CA GLU A 276 16.54 -2.48 19.92
C GLU A 276 17.32 -3.70 20.41
N ASN A 277 18.54 -3.49 20.93
CA ASN A 277 19.34 -4.53 21.59
C ASN A 277 19.56 -5.81 20.74
N GLY A 278 19.70 -5.66 19.42
CA GLY A 278 19.87 -6.80 18.51
C GLY A 278 18.56 -7.47 18.08
N LYS A 279 17.41 -6.90 18.42
CA LYS A 279 16.09 -7.37 18.03
C LYS A 279 15.48 -6.41 17.02
N LEU A 280 15.19 -6.92 15.82
CA LEU A 280 14.45 -6.21 14.79
C LEU A 280 12.97 -6.56 14.94
N LYS A 281 12.17 -5.58 15.34
CA LYS A 281 10.73 -5.71 15.58
C LYS A 281 10.00 -5.24 14.34
N ILE A 282 9.22 -6.13 13.74
CA ILE A 282 8.49 -5.87 12.49
C ILE A 282 7.00 -6.14 12.75
N PRO A 283 6.08 -5.24 12.34
CA PRO A 283 4.66 -5.51 12.38
C PRO A 283 4.30 -6.76 11.58
N ARG A 284 3.29 -7.50 12.06
CA ARG A 284 2.83 -8.70 11.34
C ARG A 284 2.24 -8.30 9.99
N LEU A 285 2.62 -9.04 8.96
CA LEU A 285 2.18 -8.86 7.59
C LEU A 285 1.48 -10.13 7.08
N THR A 286 0.22 -10.00 6.72
CA THR A 286 -0.53 -11.06 6.03
C THR A 286 -0.38 -10.87 4.52
N ILE A 287 0.08 -11.92 3.84
CA ILE A 287 0.27 -11.93 2.38
C ILE A 287 -0.82 -12.77 1.75
N SER A 288 -1.60 -12.17 0.84
CA SER A 288 -2.68 -12.78 0.08
C SER A 288 -2.59 -12.41 -1.41
N ASP A 289 -3.50 -12.95 -2.23
CA ASP A 289 -3.54 -12.70 -3.68
C ASP A 289 -3.70 -11.21 -4.05
N SER A 290 -4.26 -10.37 -3.16
CA SER A 290 -4.42 -8.94 -3.39
C SER A 290 -3.20 -8.12 -2.98
N THR A 291 -2.30 -8.66 -2.15
CA THR A 291 -1.19 -7.91 -1.54
C THR A 291 -0.31 -7.23 -2.59
N GLU A 292 0.11 -7.95 -3.64
CA GLU A 292 0.95 -7.37 -4.71
C GLU A 292 0.24 -6.18 -5.39
N SER A 293 -1.04 -6.34 -5.69
CA SER A 293 -1.85 -5.30 -6.33
C SER A 293 -1.97 -4.05 -5.45
N VAL A 294 -2.22 -4.24 -4.16
CA VAL A 294 -2.32 -3.14 -3.18
C VAL A 294 -1.02 -2.34 -3.14
N PHE A 295 0.11 -3.01 -2.93
CA PHE A 295 1.41 -2.35 -2.90
C PHE A 295 1.72 -1.61 -4.19
N ARG A 296 1.53 -2.27 -5.35
CA ARG A 296 1.82 -1.66 -6.65
C ARG A 296 1.01 -0.40 -6.93
N ASN A 297 -0.25 -0.35 -6.51
CA ASN A 297 -1.09 0.85 -6.71
C ASN A 297 -0.73 1.97 -5.72
N LEU A 298 -0.45 1.66 -4.45
CA LEU A 298 0.01 2.65 -3.48
C LEU A 298 1.39 3.23 -3.86
N ILE A 299 2.31 2.39 -4.33
CA ILE A 299 3.60 2.81 -4.87
C ILE A 299 3.40 3.69 -6.10
N ALA A 300 2.57 3.25 -7.06
CA ALA A 300 2.29 4.06 -8.25
C ALA A 300 1.72 5.42 -7.86
N TYR A 301 0.82 5.48 -6.88
CA TYR A 301 0.32 6.74 -6.33
C TYR A 301 1.46 7.64 -5.81
N GLU A 302 2.37 7.12 -4.98
CA GLU A 302 3.52 7.87 -4.46
C GLU A 302 4.49 8.34 -5.55
N GLN A 303 4.63 7.60 -6.65
CA GLN A 303 5.52 7.97 -7.76
C GLN A 303 4.98 9.16 -8.58
N TYR A 304 3.67 9.39 -8.58
CA TYR A 304 3.03 10.48 -9.31
C TYR A 304 2.82 11.73 -8.46
N ILE A 305 2.58 11.58 -7.16
CA ILE A 305 2.35 12.71 -6.26
C ILE A 305 3.68 13.27 -5.74
N LEU A 306 4.10 14.39 -6.32
CA LEU A 306 5.32 15.12 -5.95
C LEU A 306 5.28 15.59 -4.48
N ASN A 307 6.41 15.51 -3.79
CA ASN A 307 6.66 16.00 -2.43
C ASN A 307 5.91 15.29 -1.28
N SER A 308 5.26 14.15 -1.53
CA SER A 308 4.80 13.26 -0.46
C SER A 308 5.95 12.38 0.06
N TRP A 309 5.90 12.01 1.33
CA TRP A 309 6.80 10.98 1.86
C TRP A 309 6.49 9.66 1.16
N SER A 310 7.53 8.95 0.72
CA SER A 310 7.42 7.69 0.00
C SER A 310 7.34 6.50 0.96
N CYS A 311 6.52 6.62 2.01
CA CYS A 311 6.50 5.66 3.14
C CYS A 311 6.21 4.22 2.69
N ILE A 312 5.28 4.05 1.75
CA ILE A 312 4.91 2.73 1.23
C ILE A 312 6.03 2.18 0.35
N SER A 313 6.61 3.01 -0.52
CA SER A 313 7.74 2.64 -1.35
C SER A 313 8.96 2.27 -0.50
N ASP A 314 9.26 3.04 0.55
CA ASP A 314 10.37 2.80 1.46
C ASP A 314 10.17 1.52 2.27
N TYR A 315 8.93 1.23 2.67
CA TYR A 315 8.60 -0.04 3.33
C TYR A 315 8.71 -1.22 2.37
N ALA A 316 8.26 -1.07 1.12
CA ALA A 316 8.46 -2.07 0.08
C ALA A 316 9.95 -2.33 -0.18
N LEU A 317 10.78 -1.29 -0.22
CA LEU A 317 12.24 -1.42 -0.32
C LEU A 317 12.85 -2.12 0.89
N PHE A 318 12.38 -1.79 2.10
CA PHE A 318 12.81 -2.49 3.31
C PHE A 318 12.55 -3.99 3.21
N LEU A 319 11.34 -4.38 2.81
CA LEU A 319 10.95 -5.79 2.68
C LEU A 319 11.69 -6.49 1.54
N ASP A 320 11.87 -5.82 0.40
CA ASP A 320 12.67 -6.31 -0.74
C ASP A 320 14.11 -6.63 -0.32
N ARG A 321 14.77 -5.75 0.45
CA ARG A 321 16.12 -6.02 0.98
C ARG A 321 16.13 -7.13 2.03
N LEU A 322 15.07 -7.25 2.83
CA LEU A 322 14.98 -8.22 3.91
C LEU A 322 14.66 -9.64 3.41
N ILE A 323 13.92 -9.77 2.31
CA ILE A 323 13.35 -11.01 1.78
C ILE A 323 13.95 -11.32 0.40
N ASP A 324 15.16 -11.87 0.37
CA ASP A 324 15.84 -12.19 -0.89
C ASP A 324 15.46 -13.60 -1.40
N SER A 325 15.16 -14.53 -0.49
CA SER A 325 14.97 -15.95 -0.79
C SER A 325 13.77 -16.59 -0.06
N PRO A 326 13.30 -17.78 -0.49
CA PRO A 326 12.25 -18.51 0.23
C PRO A 326 12.65 -18.86 1.68
N SER A 327 13.96 -19.00 1.95
CA SER A 327 14.47 -19.25 3.31
C SER A 327 14.28 -18.05 4.23
N ASP A 328 14.35 -16.83 3.70
CA ASP A 328 14.08 -15.61 4.46
C ASP A 328 12.62 -15.53 4.85
N VAL A 329 11.71 -15.84 3.92
CA VAL A 329 10.27 -15.94 4.18
C VAL A 329 9.98 -16.99 5.24
N ALA A 330 10.59 -18.18 5.14
CA ALA A 330 10.41 -19.26 6.10
C ALA A 330 10.82 -18.85 7.53
N GLU A 331 11.93 -18.12 7.70
CA GLU A 331 12.33 -17.59 9.01
C GLU A 331 11.31 -16.57 9.52
N LEU A 332 10.90 -15.59 8.70
CA LEU A 332 9.93 -14.57 9.11
C LEU A 332 8.56 -15.18 9.46
N ARG A 333 8.14 -16.24 8.76
CA ARG A 333 6.96 -17.03 9.10
C ARG A 333 7.11 -17.76 10.43
N HIS A 334 8.25 -18.40 10.67
CA HIS A 334 8.51 -19.08 11.95
C HIS A 334 8.46 -18.11 13.13
N ARG A 335 8.81 -16.83 12.89
CA ARG A 335 8.71 -15.73 13.86
C ARG A 335 7.33 -15.07 13.91
N GLN A 336 6.35 -15.57 13.14
CA GLN A 336 4.99 -15.03 13.04
C GLN A 336 4.92 -13.58 12.54
N ILE A 337 5.98 -13.10 11.87
CA ILE A 337 6.02 -11.79 11.21
C ILE A 337 5.28 -11.88 9.88
N ILE A 338 5.50 -12.93 9.09
CA ILE A 338 4.76 -13.17 7.85
C ILE A 338 3.71 -14.25 8.05
N TRP A 339 2.47 -13.95 7.63
CA TRP A 339 1.42 -14.95 7.46
C TRP A 339 1.15 -15.15 5.97
N ASN A 340 1.66 -16.25 5.42
CA ASN A 340 1.62 -16.53 3.98
C ASN A 340 0.34 -17.27 3.58
N TRP A 341 -0.49 -16.66 2.71
CA TRP A 341 -1.68 -17.25 2.09
C TRP A 341 -1.51 -17.49 0.57
N LEU A 342 -0.33 -17.24 0.00
CA LEU A 342 -0.02 -17.52 -1.41
C LEU A 342 0.31 -18.99 -1.69
N GLY A 343 0.44 -19.80 -0.65
CA GLY A 343 0.65 -21.25 -0.73
C GLY A 343 2.11 -21.69 -0.56
N ASP A 344 3.07 -20.96 -1.12
CA ASP A 344 4.49 -21.27 -0.97
C ASP A 344 5.35 -20.02 -0.67
N ASP A 345 6.54 -20.25 -0.11
CA ASP A 345 7.45 -19.18 0.31
C ASP A 345 8.22 -18.56 -0.88
N GLU A 346 8.30 -19.26 -2.01
CA GLU A 346 8.96 -18.80 -3.23
C GLU A 346 8.14 -17.73 -3.96
N ALA A 347 6.83 -17.86 -3.95
CA ALA A 347 5.87 -16.87 -4.44
C ALA A 347 6.02 -15.56 -3.67
N VAL A 348 6.17 -15.61 -2.34
CA VAL A 348 6.34 -14.43 -1.49
C VAL A 348 7.67 -13.73 -1.77
N SER A 349 8.80 -14.46 -1.79
CA SER A 349 10.10 -13.84 -2.09
C SER A 349 10.15 -13.26 -3.51
N THR A 350 9.59 -13.99 -4.49
CA THR A 350 9.52 -13.52 -5.88
C THR A 350 8.67 -12.26 -6.02
N MET A 351 7.56 -12.17 -5.28
CA MET A 351 6.70 -11.00 -5.27
C MET A 351 7.45 -9.76 -4.76
N PHE A 352 8.10 -9.84 -3.60
CA PHE A 352 8.82 -8.70 -3.01
C PHE A 352 10.03 -8.28 -3.84
N ASN A 353 10.82 -9.23 -4.34
CA ASN A 353 11.98 -8.97 -5.21
C ASN A 353 11.63 -8.28 -6.55
N LYS A 354 10.36 -8.32 -6.95
CA LYS A 354 9.85 -7.66 -8.16
C LYS A 354 9.01 -6.43 -7.86
N LEU A 355 8.75 -6.15 -6.60
CA LEU A 355 7.85 -5.09 -6.18
C LEU A 355 8.50 -3.73 -6.40
N TYR A 356 9.82 -3.63 -6.20
CA TYR A 356 10.58 -2.38 -6.28
C TYR A 356 11.18 -2.06 -7.66
N ASN A 357 10.82 -2.80 -8.72
CA ASN A 357 11.36 -2.59 -10.06
C ASN A 357 10.83 -1.30 -10.70
N ASP A 358 11.70 -0.52 -11.34
CA ASP A 358 11.40 0.75 -12.01
C ASP A 358 10.74 1.82 -11.12
N ILE A 359 10.97 1.75 -9.80
CA ILE A 359 10.59 2.78 -8.85
C ILE A 359 11.72 3.81 -8.73
N ARG A 360 11.38 5.09 -8.84
CA ARG A 360 12.30 6.17 -8.54
C ARG A 360 12.50 6.25 -7.03
N MET A 361 13.74 6.06 -6.58
CA MET A 361 14.11 6.28 -5.19
C MET A 361 13.98 7.75 -4.81
N ASN A 362 13.41 8.01 -3.64
CA ASN A 362 13.43 9.33 -3.02
C ASN A 362 14.79 9.56 -2.35
N ASN A 363 15.21 10.83 -2.26
CA ASN A 363 16.43 11.20 -1.56
C ASN A 363 16.29 11.03 -0.03
N LYS A 364 15.05 11.03 0.48
CA LYS A 364 14.74 10.80 1.89
C LYS A 364 14.24 9.37 2.06
N PHE A 365 14.92 8.56 2.86
CA PHE A 365 14.51 7.20 3.18
C PHE A 365 14.05 7.06 4.64
N CYS A 366 12.83 6.59 4.80
CA CYS A 366 12.08 6.45 6.04
C CYS A 366 12.75 5.57 7.10
N TYR A 367 13.53 4.55 6.72
CA TYR A 367 14.15 3.60 7.64
C TYR A 367 15.67 3.76 7.77
N THR A 368 16.19 4.95 7.46
CA THR A 368 17.64 5.23 7.49
C THR A 368 18.27 4.89 8.84
N THR A 369 17.67 5.36 9.95
CA THR A 369 18.16 5.09 11.31
C THR A 369 18.18 3.59 11.62
N VAL A 370 17.09 2.88 11.29
CA VAL A 370 16.99 1.42 11.50
C VAL A 370 18.09 0.69 10.72
N PHE A 371 18.31 1.05 9.46
CA PHE A 371 19.39 0.46 8.64
C PHE A 371 20.76 0.69 9.25
N GLN A 372 21.05 1.92 9.69
CA GLN A 372 22.32 2.26 10.33
C GLN A 372 22.54 1.44 11.61
N GLU A 373 21.54 1.31 12.47
CA GLU A 373 21.65 0.54 13.71
C GLU A 373 21.83 -0.96 13.46
N VAL A 374 21.06 -1.54 12.52
CA VAL A 374 21.17 -2.94 12.08
C VAL A 374 22.57 -3.23 11.53
N ASN A 375 23.08 -2.35 10.66
CA ASN A 375 24.40 -2.51 10.06
C ASN A 375 25.52 -2.34 11.10
N ASN A 376 25.41 -1.35 11.99
CA ASN A 376 26.35 -1.12 13.08
C ASN A 376 26.40 -2.31 14.05
N PHE A 377 25.26 -2.92 14.36
CA PHE A 377 25.21 -4.14 15.16
C PHE A 377 25.86 -5.31 14.43
N SER A 378 25.57 -5.48 13.14
CA SER A 378 26.06 -6.59 12.31
C SER A 378 27.57 -6.52 12.05
N ARG A 379 28.17 -5.33 12.03
CA ARG A 379 29.62 -5.15 11.84
C ARG A 379 30.46 -5.60 13.03
N LYS A 380 29.89 -5.65 14.25
CA LYS A 380 30.62 -6.03 15.47
C LYS A 380 30.99 -7.53 15.46
N ARG A 381 32.29 -7.85 15.37
CA ARG A 381 32.81 -9.24 15.36
C ARG A 381 32.29 -10.08 16.53
N ARG A 382 32.22 -9.50 17.73
CA ARG A 382 31.70 -10.17 18.95
C ARG A 382 30.28 -10.71 18.76
N ASN A 383 29.42 -10.01 18.02
CA ASN A 383 28.03 -10.40 17.78
C ASN A 383 27.99 -11.61 16.84
N LYS A 384 28.75 -11.55 15.74
CA LYS A 384 28.90 -12.68 14.81
C LYS A 384 29.47 -13.92 15.51
N TRP A 385 30.52 -13.76 16.31
CA TRP A 385 31.16 -14.86 17.03
C TRP A 385 30.21 -15.48 18.05
N ARG A 386 29.51 -14.66 18.85
CA ARG A 386 28.50 -15.13 19.79
C ARG A 386 27.38 -15.88 19.09
N ALA A 387 26.84 -15.34 17.99
CA ALA A 387 25.79 -15.99 17.22
C ALA A 387 26.23 -17.35 16.65
N ASN A 388 27.44 -17.40 16.09
CA ASN A 388 28.01 -18.62 15.53
C ASN A 388 28.28 -19.67 16.63
N LEU A 389 28.82 -19.24 17.77
CA LEU A 389 29.05 -20.09 18.95
C LEU A 389 27.72 -20.70 19.43
N MET A 390 26.70 -19.86 19.62
CA MET A 390 25.39 -20.31 20.07
C MET A 390 24.76 -21.29 19.08
N ARG A 391 24.84 -21.01 17.77
CA ARG A 391 24.23 -21.85 16.73
C ARG A 391 24.97 -23.17 16.49
N LYS A 392 26.30 -23.20 16.57
CA LYS A 392 27.08 -24.41 16.27
C LYS A 392 27.28 -25.32 17.48
N TYR A 393 27.47 -24.74 18.67
CA TYR A 393 27.88 -25.49 19.85
C TYR A 393 26.80 -25.54 20.93
N PHE A 394 25.97 -24.50 21.06
CA PHE A 394 24.91 -24.41 22.08
C PHE A 394 23.50 -24.46 21.47
N ASN A 395 23.31 -25.30 20.45
CA ASN A 395 22.03 -25.46 19.75
C ASN A 395 21.07 -26.44 20.42
N THR A 396 21.51 -27.17 21.44
CA THR A 396 20.67 -28.10 22.20
C THR A 396 20.80 -27.83 23.69
N PRO A 397 19.74 -28.04 24.48
CA PRO A 397 19.84 -27.94 25.95
C PRO A 397 20.94 -28.84 26.50
N TRP A 398 21.14 -30.01 25.90
CA TRP A 398 22.16 -30.98 26.30
C TRP A 398 23.58 -30.49 26.12
N SER A 399 23.88 -29.77 25.04
CA SER A 399 25.25 -29.24 24.85
C SER A 399 25.56 -28.12 25.84
N ILE A 400 24.56 -27.33 26.23
CA ILE A 400 24.69 -26.33 27.30
C ILE A 400 24.95 -27.03 28.64
N ILE A 401 24.13 -28.02 29.00
CA ILE A 401 24.28 -28.76 30.26
C ILE A 401 25.64 -29.46 30.31
N SER A 402 26.06 -30.09 29.21
CA SER A 402 27.33 -30.80 29.12
C SER A 402 28.52 -29.84 29.31
N PHE A 403 28.46 -28.66 28.69
CA PHE A 403 29.47 -27.63 28.88
C PHE A 403 29.54 -27.12 30.32
N VAL A 404 28.39 -26.86 30.95
CA VAL A 404 28.32 -26.43 32.35
C VAL A 404 28.86 -27.51 33.28
N ALA A 405 28.49 -28.78 33.09
CA ALA A 405 29.00 -29.89 33.88
C ALA A 405 30.53 -30.02 33.74
N ALA A 406 31.06 -29.94 32.52
CA ALA A 406 32.50 -29.96 32.27
C ALA A 406 33.22 -28.78 32.95
N LEU A 407 32.64 -27.57 32.91
CA LEU A 407 33.19 -26.39 33.57
C LEU A 407 33.23 -26.55 35.09
N VAL A 408 32.14 -27.06 35.69
CA VAL A 408 32.06 -27.33 37.14
C VAL A 408 33.11 -28.36 37.54
N LEU A 409 33.24 -29.46 36.80
CA LEU A 409 34.27 -30.48 37.04
C LEU A 409 35.68 -29.88 36.95
N LEU A 410 35.95 -29.03 35.95
CA LEU A 410 37.24 -28.37 35.79
C LEU A 410 37.55 -27.47 37.00
N ILE A 411 36.59 -26.68 37.47
CA ILE A 411 36.75 -25.84 38.67
C ILE A 411 37.03 -26.70 39.90
N LEU A 412 36.28 -27.79 40.09
CA LEU A 412 36.50 -28.71 41.22
C LEU A 412 37.89 -29.34 41.18
N THR A 413 38.36 -29.79 40.01
CA THR A 413 39.72 -30.35 39.84
C THR A 413 40.81 -29.31 40.09
N PHE A 414 40.61 -28.07 39.67
CA PHE A 414 41.56 -26.98 39.92
C PHE A 414 41.66 -26.67 41.42
N VAL A 415 40.52 -26.57 42.11
CA VAL A 415 40.46 -26.38 43.57
C VAL A 415 41.13 -27.55 44.30
N GLN A 416 40.83 -28.79 43.91
CA GLN A 416 41.48 -29.99 44.47
C GLN A 416 43.00 -29.95 44.30
N THR A 417 43.48 -29.51 43.14
CA THR A 417 44.93 -29.41 42.86
C THR A 417 45.60 -28.37 43.75
N ILE A 418 44.97 -27.21 43.96
CA ILE A 418 45.48 -26.18 44.89
C ILE A 418 45.57 -26.72 46.31
N PHE A 419 44.52 -27.37 46.80
CA PHE A 419 44.54 -27.97 48.15
C PHE A 419 45.61 -29.06 48.28
N SER A 420 45.86 -29.84 47.23
CA SER A 420 46.89 -30.89 47.22
C SER A 420 48.32 -30.35 47.17
N ILE A 421 48.52 -29.07 46.82
CA ILE A 421 49.83 -28.40 46.82
C ILE A 421 50.06 -27.65 48.14
N LEU A 422 48.99 -27.18 48.78
CA LEU A 422 49.04 -26.41 50.04
C LEU A 422 49.07 -27.28 51.31
N ILE A 423 48.70 -28.55 51.19
CA ILE A 423 48.80 -29.60 52.22
C ILE A 423 50.01 -30.47 51.86
#